data_AF-A0A705SR24-F1
#
_entry.id   AF-A0A705SR24-F1
#
_cell.length_a   1.000
_cell.length_b   1.000
_cell.length_c   1.000
_cell.angle_alpha   90.00
_cell.angle_beta   90.00
_cell.angle_gamma   90.00
#
_symmetry.space_group_name_H-M   'P 1'
#
loop_
_entity.id
_entity.type
_entity.pdbx_description
1 polymer ?
#
loop_
_entity_poly.entity_id
_entity_poly.type
_entity_poly.pdbx_seq_one_letter_code
_entity_poly.pdbx_strand_id
1 'polypeptide(L)' 'MNLGTLVSETRNPQTMDLDALPTPELVKRFNEQDTLVAEAVKATLPDVARAVDAAAAALKSGGRIIYMGAGTSG' A
#
# COMPACT_ATOMS: atom_id res chain seq x y z
N MET A 1 3.25 -1.96 -22.07
CA MET A 1 3.64 -1.32 -20.79
C MET A 1 5.01 -1.88 -20.42
N ASN A 2 5.98 -1.03 -20.07
CA ASN A 2 7.29 -1.48 -19.61
C ASN A 2 7.23 -1.66 -18.09
N LEU A 3 7.45 -2.87 -17.58
CA LEU A 3 7.37 -3.15 -16.14
C LEU A 3 8.42 -2.35 -15.35
N GLY A 4 9.61 -2.17 -15.91
CA GLY A 4 10.72 -1.49 -15.23
C GLY A 4 10.50 0.02 -14.99
N THR A 5 9.42 0.60 -15.52
CA THR A 5 9.05 2.00 -15.25
C THR A 5 8.01 2.13 -14.12
N LEU A 6 7.47 1.02 -13.61
CA LEU A 6 6.53 1.04 -12.50
C LEU A 6 7.29 1.24 -11.18
N VAL A 7 6.80 2.13 -10.32
CA VAL A 7 7.43 2.41 -9.01
C VAL A 7 7.57 1.13 -8.18
N SER A 8 6.59 0.22 -8.24
CA SER A 8 6.63 -1.08 -7.53
C SER A 8 7.81 -1.98 -7.94
N GLU A 9 8.33 -1.81 -9.15
CA GLU A 9 9.42 -2.61 -9.70
C GLU A 9 10.78 -1.90 -9.59
N THR A 10 10.81 -0.69 -9.03
CA THR A 10 12.07 0.05 -8.80
C THR A 10 12.75 -0.36 -7.49
N ARG A 11 14.08 -0.29 -7.45
CA ARG A 11 14.84 -0.53 -6.22
C ARG A 11 14.77 0.71 -5.32
N ASN A 12 14.53 0.50 -4.03
CA ASN A 12 14.63 1.57 -3.04
C ASN A 12 16.11 1.92 -2.79
N PRO A 13 16.56 3.17 -3.08
CA PRO A 13 17.94 3.58 -2.86
C PRO A 13 18.41 3.50 -1.40
N GLN A 14 17.49 3.54 -0.44
CA GLN A 14 17.78 3.51 1.00
C GLN A 14 18.07 2.10 1.54
N THR A 15 17.90 1.07 0.71
CA THR A 15 18.04 -0.34 1.11
C THR A 15 18.94 -1.12 0.15
N MET A 16 19.90 -0.44 -0.48
CA MET A 16 20.78 -1.06 -1.49
C MET A 16 21.79 -2.04 -0.89
N ASP A 17 22.03 -1.95 0.41
CA ASP A 17 22.96 -2.72 1.25
C ASP A 17 22.23 -3.64 2.26
N LEU A 18 20.92 -3.82 2.10
CA LEU A 18 20.05 -4.47 3.09
C LEU A 18 20.51 -5.88 3.50
N ASP A 19 21.10 -6.63 2.57
CA ASP A 19 21.62 -8.00 2.76
C ASP A 19 22.91 -8.07 3.58
N ALA A 20 23.60 -6.94 3.77
CA ALA A 20 24.82 -6.83 4.57
C ALA A 20 24.59 -6.28 5.99
N LEU A 21 23.37 -5.83 6.30
CA LEU A 21 23.08 -5.19 7.60
C LEU A 21 22.91 -6.23 8.73
N PRO A 22 23.37 -5.90 9.96
CA PRO A 22 22.95 -6.61 11.16
C PRO A 22 21.42 -6.57 11.32
N THR A 23 20.84 -7.64 11.85
CA THR A 23 19.38 -7.77 12.02
C THR A 23 18.70 -6.55 12.66
N PRO A 24 19.23 -5.93 13.73
CA PRO A 24 18.60 -4.74 14.32
C PRO A 24 18.51 -3.54 13.37
N GLU A 25 19.49 -3.37 12.49
CA GLU A 25 19.48 -2.27 11.50
C GLU A 25 18.55 -2.59 10.33
N LEU A 26 18.52 -3.85 9.89
CA LEU A 26 17.58 -4.33 8.88
C LEU A 26 16.12 -4.09 9.30
N VAL A 27 15.73 -4.49 10.52
CA VAL A 27 14.35 -4.28 10.99
C VAL A 27 14.03 -2.80 11.20
N LYS A 28 15.03 -1.99 11.57
CA LYS A 28 14.87 -0.53 11.64
C LYS A 28 14.57 0.06 10.26
N ARG A 29 15.29 -0.37 9.21
CA ARG A 29 15.03 0.07 7.83
C ARG A 29 13.63 -0.29 7.36
N PHE A 30 13.12 -1.46 7.71
CA PHE A 30 11.73 -1.84 7.41
C PHE A 30 10.74 -0.91 8.10
N ASN A 31 10.91 -0.70 9.41
CA ASN A 31 10.01 0.17 10.14
C ASN A 31 10.03 1.62 9.63
N GLU A 32 11.20 2.14 9.24
CA GLU A 32 11.33 3.46 8.61
C GLU A 32 10.46 3.55 7.34
N GLN A 33 10.41 2.52 6.49
CA GLN A 33 9.53 2.50 5.30
C GLN A 33 8.05 2.35 5.68
N ASP A 34 7.73 1.53 6.68
CA ASP A 34 6.35 1.33 7.14
C ASP A 34 5.71 2.64 7.61
N THR A 35 6.47 3.53 8.24
CA THR A 35 5.95 4.83 8.68
C THR A 35 5.43 5.70 7.53
N LEU A 36 5.97 5.53 6.32
CA LEU A 36 5.55 6.29 5.14
C LEU A 36 4.16 5.90 4.64
N VAL A 37 3.69 4.69 4.99
CA VAL A 37 2.38 4.18 4.56
C VAL A 37 1.25 5.06 5.09
N ALA A 38 1.31 5.48 6.36
CA ALA A 38 0.28 6.30 6.97
C ALA A 38 0.15 7.67 6.27
N GLU A 39 1.27 8.29 5.90
CA GLU A 39 1.27 9.55 5.16
C GLU A 39 0.75 9.37 3.72
N ALA A 40 1.08 8.26 3.06
CA ALA A 40 0.53 7.93 1.75
C ALA A 40 -1.00 7.74 1.80
N VAL A 41 -1.52 7.04 2.82
CA VAL A 41 -2.96 6.87 3.04
C VAL A 41 -3.64 8.20 3.35
N LYS A 42 -2.99 9.08 4.11
CA LYS A 42 -3.52 10.41 4.42
C LYS A 42 -3.80 11.23 3.14
N ALA A 43 -2.96 11.09 2.12
CA ALA A 43 -3.15 11.77 0.84
C ALA A 43 -4.36 11.25 0.05
N THR A 44 -4.85 10.03 0.32
CA THR A 44 -5.97 9.41 -0.41
C THR A 44 -7.32 9.54 0.31
N LEU A 45 -7.36 10.16 1.49
CA LEU A 45 -8.57 10.25 2.31
C LEU A 45 -9.82 10.81 1.60
N PRO A 46 -9.72 11.82 0.70
CA PRO A 46 -10.90 12.27 -0.06
C PRO A 46 -11.49 11.17 -0.95
N ASP A 47 -10.65 10.34 -1.55
CA ASP A 47 -11.09 9.26 -2.44
C ASP A 47 -11.62 8.07 -1.65
N VAL A 48 -10.95 7.74 -0.54
CA VAL A 48 -11.43 6.74 0.42
C VAL A 48 -12.80 7.13 0.97
N ALA A 49 -13.02 8.40 1.33
CA ALA A 49 -14.32 8.87 1.79
C ALA A 49 -15.42 8.67 0.73
N ARG A 50 -15.15 9.03 -0.53
CA ARG A 50 -16.09 8.79 -1.65
C ARG A 50 -16.41 7.30 -1.83
N ALA A 51 -15.40 6.44 -1.72
CA ALA A 51 -15.59 4.99 -1.80
C ALA A 51 -16.43 4.45 -0.64
N VAL A 52 -16.20 4.94 0.58
CA VAL A 52 -16.99 4.58 1.77
C VAL A 52 -18.45 5.00 1.63
N ASP A 53 -18.72 6.23 1.18
CA ASP A 53 -20.08 6.72 0.97
C ASP A 53 -20.85 5.87 -0.07
N ALA A 54 -20.20 5.56 -1.18
CA ALA A 54 -20.78 4.71 -2.23
C ALA A 54 -21.05 3.28 -1.72
N ALA A 55 -20.09 2.71 -0.97
CA ALA A 55 -20.21 1.40 -0.36
C ALA A 55 -21.36 1.35 0.66
N ALA A 56 -21.48 2.38 1.52
CA ALA A 56 -22.55 2.50 2.49
C ALA A 56 -23.94 2.61 1.83
N ALA A 57 -24.05 3.39 0.74
CA ALA A 57 -25.28 3.50 -0.03
C ALA A 57 -25.69 2.14 -0.63
N ALA A 58 -24.74 1.43 -1.24
CA ALA A 58 -24.98 0.11 -1.84
C ALA A 58 -25.42 -0.92 -0.80
N LEU A 59 -24.80 -0.94 0.39
CA LEU A 59 -25.21 -1.82 1.48
C LEU A 59 -26.61 -1.48 2.00
N LYS A 60 -26.94 -0.20 2.17
CA LYS A 60 -28.28 0.25 2.60
C LYS A 60 -29.38 -0.15 1.62
N SER A 61 -29.08 -0.24 0.32
CA SER A 61 -30.02 -0.70 -0.69
C SER A 61 -30.07 -2.23 -0.85
N GLY A 62 -29.50 -3.00 0.08
CA GLY A 62 -29.47 -4.47 0.04
C GLY A 62 -28.44 -5.06 -0.92
N GLY A 63 -27.48 -4.25 -1.38
CA GLY A 63 -26.36 -4.68 -2.22
C GLY A 63 -25.22 -5.34 -1.44
N ARG A 64 -24.07 -5.52 -2.10
CA ARG A 64 -22.87 -6.16 -1.53
C ARG A 64 -21.63 -5.37 -1.90
N ILE A 65 -20.62 -5.43 -1.05
CA ILE A 65 -19.25 -5.03 -1.38
C ILE A 65 -18.49 -6.30 -1.73
N ILE A 66 -17.79 -6.31 -2.86
CA ILE A 66 -17.01 -7.45 -3.33
C ILE A 66 -15.56 -6.98 -3.50
N TYR A 67 -14.66 -7.56 -2.72
CA TYR A 67 -13.21 -7.43 -2.95
C TYR A 67 -12.77 -8.54 -3.90
N MET A 68 -11.88 -8.22 -4.84
CA MET A 68 -11.39 -9.16 -5.84
C MET A 68 -9.96 -8.80 -6.22
N GLY A 69 -9.06 -9.79 -6.21
CA GLY A 69 -7.64 -9.63 -6.48
C GLY A 69 -6.94 -10.96 -6.68
N ALA A 70 -5.63 -10.92 -6.87
CA ALA A 70 -4.77 -12.11 -6.98
C ALA A 70 -3.54 -11.95 -6.07
N GLY A 71 -3.00 -13.07 -5.56
CA GLY A 71 -1.86 -13.05 -4.65
C GLY A 71 -2.14 -12.25 -3.38
N THR A 72 -1.15 -11.50 -2.89
CA THR A 72 -1.24 -10.68 -1.67
C THR A 72 -2.39 -9.65 -1.69
N SER A 73 -2.90 -9.26 -2.87
CA SER A 73 -3.97 -8.28 -3.01
C SER A 73 -5.38 -8.88 -2.97
N GLY A 74 -5.53 -10.20 -3.09
CA GLY A 74 -6.82 -10.89 -3.03
C GLY A 74 -7.18 -11.26 -1.59
#